data_AF-A0A383RH19-F1
#
_entry.id   AF-A0A383RH19-F1
#
_cell.length_a   1.000
_cell.length_b   1.000
_cell.length_c   1.000
_cell.angle_alpha   90.00
_cell.angle_beta   90.00
_cell.angle_gamma   90.00
#
_symmetry.space_group_name_H-M   'P 1'
#
loop_
_entity.id
_entity.type
_entity.pdbx_description
1 polymer ?
#
loop_
_entity_poly.entity_id
_entity_poly.type
_entity_poly.pdbx_seq_one_letter_code
_entity_poly.pdbx_strand_id
1 'polypeptide(L)'
;MVIKSFERLTSNTNSVYLGTNMAQAAFNAANVQGSKPDAVVRYLDPVWALLQKYDNDSSNQPYSPYGGTPNPDYIWDQPTSDGQRVAFASTTGANFVTNGTTMSFSVFLVAFADNAMEAKIELFELMGGEQGEYVKAAPQPAGLDELVLVAGKPNIPAEGLTEIEPYNWQNICVYSTCFTVDAPENRVIKIVVSFEVTNYLVTNPPKPNPAGLQFFLDIYSDLDIE
;
A
#
# COMPACT_ATOMS: atom_id res chain seq x y z
N MET A 1 21.96 -3.65 -17.39
CA MET A 1 20.98 -2.96 -16.54
C MET A 1 19.92 -2.31 -17.42
N VAL A 2 18.79 -2.98 -17.59
CA VAL A 2 17.60 -2.46 -18.29
C VAL A 2 16.45 -2.49 -17.30
N ILE A 3 16.13 -1.32 -16.74
CA ILE A 3 14.99 -1.16 -15.83
C ILE A 3 13.70 -1.38 -16.61
N LYS A 4 12.85 -2.28 -16.11
CA LYS A 4 11.52 -2.58 -16.67
C LYS A 4 10.44 -2.26 -15.65
N SER A 5 9.29 -1.80 -16.14
CA SER A 5 8.08 -1.77 -15.33
C SER A 5 7.75 -3.19 -14.86
N PHE A 6 7.47 -3.34 -13.58
CA PHE A 6 7.15 -4.62 -12.97
C PHE A 6 5.66 -4.71 -12.71
N GLU A 7 5.15 -3.87 -11.80
CA GLU A 7 3.73 -3.83 -11.45
C GLU A 7 3.38 -2.49 -10.78
N ARG A 8 2.12 -2.06 -10.91
CA ARG A 8 1.56 -0.96 -10.12
C ARG A 8 0.41 -1.48 -9.27
N LEU A 9 0.51 -1.30 -7.96
CA LEU A 9 -0.60 -1.57 -7.03
C LEU A 9 -1.39 -0.29 -6.77
N THR A 10 -2.71 -0.42 -6.65
CA THR A 10 -3.60 0.69 -6.28
C THR A 10 -4.56 0.27 -5.17
N SER A 11 -4.99 1.23 -4.36
CA SER A 11 -6.12 1.00 -3.47
C SER A 11 -7.38 0.70 -4.29
N ASN A 12 -8.07 -0.41 -3.96
CA ASN A 12 -9.35 -0.80 -4.55
C ASN A 12 -10.01 -1.88 -3.69
N THR A 13 -11.27 -2.19 -3.94
CA THR A 13 -12.05 -3.17 -3.16
C THR A 13 -11.82 -4.62 -3.57
N ASN A 14 -10.99 -4.89 -4.59
CA ASN A 14 -10.80 -6.21 -5.18
C ASN A 14 -9.46 -6.86 -4.81
N SER A 15 -8.39 -6.07 -4.64
CA SER A 15 -7.03 -6.58 -4.40
C SER A 15 -6.41 -6.09 -3.09
N VAL A 16 -7.11 -5.22 -2.35
CA VAL A 16 -6.72 -4.83 -0.99
C VAL A 16 -7.40 -5.75 0.01
N TYR A 17 -6.65 -6.16 1.03
CA TYR A 17 -7.09 -7.04 2.10
C TYR A 17 -6.98 -6.34 3.45
N LEU A 18 -7.95 -6.59 4.31
CA LEU A 18 -8.04 -6.07 5.66
C LEU A 18 -7.30 -6.98 6.65
N GLY A 19 -6.88 -6.39 7.78
CA GLY A 19 -6.33 -7.13 8.92
C GLY A 19 -6.60 -6.41 10.24
N THR A 20 -6.35 -7.11 11.35
CA THR A 20 -6.43 -6.53 12.70
C THR A 20 -5.23 -5.63 13.03
N ASN A 21 -4.15 -5.75 12.25
CA ASN A 21 -2.95 -4.91 12.26
C ASN A 21 -2.23 -5.05 10.91
N MET A 22 -1.20 -4.23 10.66
CA MET A 22 -0.43 -4.27 9.40
C MET A 22 0.11 -5.65 9.04
N ALA A 23 0.64 -6.39 10.02
CA ALA A 23 1.23 -7.71 9.77
C ALA A 23 0.18 -8.74 9.32
N GLN A 24 -1.00 -8.75 9.95
CA GLN A 24 -2.10 -9.61 9.54
C GLN A 24 -2.65 -9.21 8.18
N ALA A 25 -2.79 -7.90 7.90
CA ALA A 25 -3.22 -7.43 6.60
C ALA A 25 -2.23 -7.84 5.51
N ALA A 26 -0.92 -7.69 5.77
CA ALA A 26 0.14 -8.09 4.84
C ALA A 26 0.11 -9.60 4.54
N PHE A 27 -0.05 -10.43 5.57
CA PHE A 27 -0.20 -11.88 5.41
C PHE A 27 -1.46 -12.25 4.61
N ASN A 28 -2.58 -11.57 4.90
CA ASN A 28 -3.83 -11.74 4.19
C ASN A 28 -3.69 -11.39 2.71
N ALA A 29 -3.04 -10.28 2.38
CA ALA A 29 -2.77 -9.87 1.01
C ALA A 29 -1.84 -10.85 0.28
N ALA A 30 -0.72 -11.23 0.88
CA ALA A 30 0.25 -12.17 0.30
C ALA A 30 -0.41 -13.51 -0.07
N ASN A 31 -1.37 -13.97 0.75
CA ASN A 31 -2.09 -15.22 0.57
C ASN A 31 -3.48 -15.08 -0.07
N VAL A 32 -3.86 -13.87 -0.50
CA VAL A 32 -5.13 -13.60 -1.21
C VAL A 32 -6.35 -14.08 -0.40
N GLN A 33 -6.35 -13.76 0.89
CA GLN A 33 -7.36 -14.24 1.85
C GLN A 33 -7.85 -13.14 2.80
N GLY A 34 -8.99 -13.37 3.44
CA GLY A 34 -9.60 -12.44 4.39
C GLY A 34 -10.57 -11.43 3.75
N SER A 35 -11.04 -10.50 4.57
CA SER A 35 -12.00 -9.47 4.17
C SER A 35 -11.35 -8.39 3.30
N LYS A 36 -12.16 -7.73 2.48
CA LYS A 36 -11.76 -6.61 1.63
C LYS A 36 -12.46 -5.34 2.09
N PRO A 37 -11.88 -4.16 1.86
CA PRO A 37 -12.52 -2.90 2.22
C PRO A 37 -13.67 -2.55 1.26
N ASP A 38 -14.47 -1.59 1.69
CA ASP A 38 -15.51 -0.94 0.89
C ASP A 38 -14.96 0.33 0.23
N ALA A 39 -15.57 0.72 -0.89
CA ALA A 39 -15.34 2.02 -1.49
C ALA A 39 -16.09 3.10 -0.70
N VAL A 40 -15.41 4.21 -0.38
CA VAL A 40 -15.99 5.35 0.33
C VAL A 40 -15.95 6.60 -0.52
N VAL A 41 -16.91 7.50 -0.28
CA VAL A 41 -17.04 8.73 -1.06
C VAL A 41 -16.09 9.77 -0.50
N ARG A 42 -15.25 10.35 -1.36
CA ARG A 42 -14.41 11.49 -1.03
C ARG A 42 -15.24 12.65 -0.48
N TYR A 43 -14.76 13.25 0.60
CA TYR A 43 -15.37 14.45 1.15
C TYR A 43 -15.00 15.71 0.34
N LEU A 44 -16.00 16.53 -0.01
CA LEU A 44 -15.86 17.64 -0.96
C LEU A 44 -15.96 19.04 -0.33
N ASP A 45 -16.18 19.18 0.98
CA ASP A 45 -16.36 20.51 1.60
C ASP A 45 -15.87 20.59 3.07
N PRO A 46 -14.54 20.75 3.32
CA PRO A 46 -13.51 21.09 2.34
C PRO A 46 -13.08 19.90 1.49
N VAL A 47 -12.61 20.17 0.27
CA VAL A 47 -12.18 19.14 -0.69
C VAL A 47 -10.92 18.42 -0.19
N TRP A 48 -11.03 17.14 0.15
CA TRP A 48 -9.87 16.31 0.57
C TRP A 48 -8.97 15.98 -0.62
N ALA A 49 -7.69 15.64 -0.42
CA ALA A 49 -6.77 15.40 -1.55
C ALA A 49 -7.14 14.13 -2.32
N LEU A 50 -7.09 14.13 -3.66
CA LEU A 50 -7.39 12.96 -4.50
C LEU A 50 -6.15 12.52 -5.27
N LEU A 51 -5.84 11.22 -5.21
CA LEU A 51 -4.87 10.61 -6.10
C LEU A 51 -5.55 10.16 -7.40
N GLN A 52 -5.15 10.75 -8.53
CA GLN A 52 -5.70 10.43 -9.84
C GLN A 52 -4.59 10.50 -10.90
N LYS A 53 -4.69 9.61 -11.90
CA LYS A 53 -3.90 9.73 -13.14
C LYS A 53 -4.35 10.93 -13.95
N TYR A 54 -3.50 11.35 -14.89
CA TYR A 54 -3.92 12.27 -15.95
C TYR A 54 -4.95 11.60 -16.87
N ASP A 55 -5.92 12.37 -17.38
CA ASP A 55 -7.03 11.84 -18.19
C ASP A 55 -6.56 11.17 -19.50
N ASN A 56 -5.39 11.55 -20.00
CA ASN A 56 -4.79 10.96 -21.21
C ASN A 56 -3.78 9.83 -20.91
N ASP A 57 -3.60 9.46 -19.64
CA ASP A 57 -2.76 8.34 -19.23
C ASP A 57 -3.50 6.99 -19.42
N SER A 58 -3.28 6.38 -20.59
CA SER A 58 -4.00 5.18 -21.05
C SER A 58 -3.06 4.11 -21.60
N SER A 59 -3.54 2.86 -21.63
CA SER A 59 -2.81 1.69 -22.16
C SER A 59 -2.45 1.78 -23.65
N ASN A 60 -3.02 2.74 -24.38
CA ASN A 60 -2.73 2.97 -25.79
C ASN A 60 -1.43 3.77 -26.02
N GLN A 61 -0.84 4.35 -24.97
CA GLN A 61 0.40 5.11 -25.07
C GLN A 61 1.61 4.18 -24.81
N PRO A 62 2.56 4.07 -25.76
CA PRO A 62 3.70 3.15 -25.61
C PRO A 62 4.69 3.54 -24.50
N TYR A 63 4.59 4.79 -24.01
CA TYR A 63 5.40 5.33 -22.93
C TYR A 63 4.62 5.43 -21.60
N SER A 64 3.44 4.80 -21.50
CA SER A 64 2.72 4.65 -20.24
C SER A 64 2.66 3.19 -19.81
N PRO A 65 3.68 2.68 -19.09
CA PRO A 65 3.72 1.29 -18.67
C PRO A 65 2.56 0.90 -17.75
N TYR A 66 1.96 1.89 -17.06
CA TYR A 66 0.86 1.69 -16.12
C TYR A 66 -0.45 2.36 -16.56
N GLY A 67 -0.55 2.79 -17.82
CA GLY A 67 -1.75 3.48 -18.33
C GLY A 67 -3.02 2.62 -18.29
N GLY A 68 -2.86 1.30 -18.27
CA GLY A 68 -3.97 0.34 -18.10
C GLY A 68 -4.47 0.16 -16.68
N THR A 69 -3.70 0.57 -15.66
CA THR A 69 -4.10 0.46 -14.25
C THR A 69 -5.16 1.52 -13.93
N PRO A 70 -6.27 1.19 -13.25
CA PRO A 70 -7.30 2.15 -12.88
C PRO A 70 -6.79 3.19 -11.86
N ASN A 71 -7.57 4.27 -11.65
CA ASN A 71 -7.33 5.18 -10.54
C ASN A 71 -7.55 4.46 -9.20
N PRO A 72 -6.85 4.87 -8.12
CA PRO A 72 -7.08 4.34 -6.79
C PRO A 72 -8.47 4.74 -6.30
N ASP A 73 -9.17 3.80 -5.69
CA ASP A 73 -10.40 4.07 -4.96
C ASP A 73 -10.05 4.60 -3.58
N TYR A 74 -10.90 5.46 -3.05
CA TYR A 74 -10.98 5.69 -1.61
C TYR A 74 -11.54 4.44 -0.95
N ILE A 75 -10.78 3.84 -0.03
CA ILE A 75 -11.17 2.59 0.64
C ILE A 75 -11.21 2.74 2.16
N TRP A 76 -12.17 2.07 2.79
CA TRP A 76 -12.29 1.96 4.25
C TRP A 76 -12.99 0.67 4.68
N ASP A 77 -12.90 0.30 5.96
CA ASP A 77 -13.70 -0.78 6.56
C ASP A 77 -15.00 -0.20 7.15
N GLN A 78 -16.12 -0.41 6.47
CA GLN A 78 -17.41 0.12 6.89
C GLN A 78 -18.10 -0.79 7.91
N PRO A 79 -18.90 -0.23 8.85
CA PRO A 79 -19.20 1.19 9.00
C PRO A 79 -18.05 1.98 9.63
N THR A 80 -17.83 3.21 9.16
CA THR A 80 -16.85 4.11 9.76
C THR A 80 -17.24 4.45 11.20
N SER A 81 -16.29 4.32 12.11
CA SER A 81 -16.44 4.78 13.49
C SER A 81 -15.29 5.68 13.94
N ASP A 82 -15.60 6.47 14.94
CA ASP A 82 -14.73 7.46 15.53
C ASP A 82 -13.57 6.80 16.29
N GLY A 83 -12.31 7.16 15.96
CA GLY A 83 -11.12 6.54 16.54
C GLY A 83 -10.81 5.13 16.02
N GLN A 84 -11.56 4.64 15.03
CA GLN A 84 -11.34 3.33 14.42
C GLN A 84 -9.96 3.25 13.80
N ARG A 85 -9.24 2.16 14.03
CA ARG A 85 -8.03 1.83 13.30
C ARG A 85 -8.30 0.67 12.38
N VAL A 86 -7.84 0.78 11.15
CA VAL A 86 -8.02 -0.24 10.11
C VAL A 86 -6.68 -0.49 9.45
N ALA A 87 -6.34 -1.76 9.30
CA ALA A 87 -5.15 -2.16 8.57
C ALA A 87 -5.52 -2.69 7.18
N PHE A 88 -4.74 -2.25 6.18
CA PHE A 88 -4.93 -2.57 4.77
C PHE A 88 -3.63 -3.12 4.21
N ALA A 89 -3.69 -4.01 3.22
CA ALA A 89 -2.52 -4.36 2.44
C ALA A 89 -2.87 -4.77 1.02
N SER A 90 -1.94 -4.54 0.10
CA SER A 90 -1.99 -5.03 -1.28
C SER A 90 -0.67 -5.69 -1.63
N THR A 91 -0.72 -6.61 -2.58
CA THR A 91 0.45 -7.37 -3.01
C THR A 91 0.56 -7.45 -4.52
N THR A 92 1.79 -7.65 -5.01
CA THR A 92 2.07 -8.03 -6.39
C THR A 92 1.54 -9.42 -6.72
N GLY A 93 1.54 -9.75 -8.02
CA GLY A 93 1.51 -11.13 -8.47
C GLY A 93 2.64 -11.98 -7.88
N ALA A 94 2.51 -13.30 -8.02
CA ALA A 94 3.58 -14.23 -7.70
C ALA A 94 4.70 -14.11 -8.73
N ASN A 95 5.95 -13.97 -8.27
CA ASN A 95 7.10 -13.75 -9.14
C ASN A 95 8.22 -14.75 -8.86
N PHE A 96 8.72 -15.39 -9.92
CA PHE A 96 9.78 -16.38 -9.82
C PHE A 96 11.14 -15.72 -9.93
N VAL A 97 11.99 -15.93 -8.92
CA VAL A 97 13.41 -15.57 -8.94
C VAL A 97 14.22 -16.85 -9.11
N THR A 98 15.00 -16.91 -10.18
CA THR A 98 15.72 -18.13 -10.57
C THR A 98 16.97 -18.31 -9.71
N ASN A 99 17.29 -19.55 -9.37
CA ASN A 99 18.53 -19.88 -8.66
C ASN A 99 19.76 -19.29 -9.37
N GLY A 100 20.66 -18.68 -8.59
CA GLY A 100 21.89 -18.07 -9.07
C GLY A 100 21.70 -16.70 -9.70
N THR A 101 20.54 -16.06 -9.49
CA THR A 101 20.27 -14.70 -9.97
C THR A 101 20.00 -13.75 -8.82
N THR A 102 20.28 -12.47 -9.07
CA THR A 102 19.90 -11.37 -8.19
C THR A 102 18.93 -10.47 -8.95
N MET A 103 17.78 -10.23 -8.33
CA MET A 103 16.78 -9.33 -8.88
C MET A 103 16.77 -8.02 -8.08
N SER A 104 16.90 -6.91 -8.78
CA SER A 104 16.89 -5.57 -8.20
C SER A 104 15.51 -4.95 -8.37
N PHE A 105 14.99 -4.32 -7.32
CA PHE A 105 13.71 -3.63 -7.33
C PHE A 105 13.86 -2.17 -6.93
N SER A 106 13.13 -1.30 -7.62
CA SER A 106 12.92 0.10 -7.24
C SER A 106 11.44 0.35 -7.05
N VAL A 107 11.07 0.89 -5.90
CA VAL A 107 9.67 1.06 -5.49
C VAL A 107 9.38 2.52 -5.17
N PHE A 108 8.25 3.02 -5.65
CA PHE A 108 7.76 4.37 -5.40
C PHE A 108 6.34 4.31 -4.87
N LEU A 109 6.17 4.70 -3.60
CA LEU A 109 4.89 4.80 -2.91
C LEU A 109 4.41 6.24 -2.92
N VAL A 110 3.17 6.44 -3.36
CA VAL A 110 2.41 7.67 -3.14
C VAL A 110 1.14 7.27 -2.40
N ALA A 111 0.91 7.83 -1.22
CA ALA A 111 -0.24 7.49 -0.41
C ALA A 111 -0.86 8.72 0.22
N PHE A 112 -2.16 8.66 0.39
CA PHE A 112 -2.97 9.66 1.05
C PHE A 112 -3.93 8.92 1.98
N ALA A 113 -4.05 9.40 3.21
CA ALA A 113 -5.06 8.95 4.13
C ALA A 113 -5.71 10.18 4.74
N ASP A 114 -7.00 10.06 5.05
CA ASP A 114 -7.79 11.17 5.58
C ASP A 114 -7.35 11.62 6.97
N ASN A 115 -6.40 10.90 7.59
CA ASN A 115 -5.98 11.05 8.98
C ASN A 115 -4.54 10.50 9.14
N ALA A 116 -4.15 10.07 10.35
CA ALA A 116 -2.86 9.43 10.59
C ALA A 116 -2.75 8.07 9.91
N MET A 117 -1.58 7.80 9.32
CA MET A 117 -1.26 6.58 8.61
C MET A 117 0.17 6.14 8.94
N GLU A 118 0.31 4.84 9.18
CA GLU A 118 1.60 4.15 9.13
C GLU A 118 1.63 3.27 7.87
N ALA A 119 2.80 3.08 7.28
CA ALA A 119 2.99 2.21 6.13
C ALA A 119 4.30 1.41 6.19
N LYS A 120 4.28 0.22 5.58
CA LYS A 120 5.45 -0.64 5.40
C LYS A 120 5.46 -1.30 4.03
N ILE A 121 6.65 -1.60 3.53
CA ILE A 121 6.87 -2.44 2.36
C ILE A 121 7.70 -3.65 2.83
N GLU A 122 7.23 -4.84 2.49
CA GLU A 122 7.76 -6.11 2.97
C GLU A 122 7.83 -7.13 1.82
N LEU A 123 8.81 -8.03 1.88
CA LEU A 123 8.93 -9.16 0.97
C LEU A 123 8.33 -10.41 1.61
N PHE A 124 7.50 -11.12 0.84
CA PHE A 124 6.96 -12.43 1.20
C PHE A 124 7.46 -13.47 0.21
N GLU A 125 7.65 -14.71 0.69
CA GLU A 125 8.08 -15.84 -0.13
C GLU A 125 7.22 -17.07 0.13
N LEU A 126 7.00 -17.85 -0.93
CA LEU A 126 6.24 -19.08 -0.87
C LEU A 126 7.06 -20.18 -0.21
N MET A 127 6.55 -20.71 0.91
CA MET A 127 7.19 -21.79 1.66
C MET A 127 6.31 -23.04 1.67
N GLY A 128 6.92 -24.22 1.50
CA GLY A 128 6.19 -25.49 1.46
C GLY A 128 5.78 -25.96 0.05
N GLY A 129 6.36 -25.37 -1.01
CA GLY A 129 6.12 -25.77 -2.40
C GLY A 129 4.86 -25.12 -3.01
N GLU A 130 4.34 -25.68 -4.09
CA GLU A 130 3.20 -25.11 -4.86
C GLU A 130 1.90 -24.96 -4.04
N GLN A 131 1.76 -25.71 -2.96
CA GLN A 131 0.62 -25.69 -2.04
C GLN A 131 0.94 -24.95 -0.73
N GLY A 132 2.10 -24.31 -0.70
CA GLY A 132 2.60 -23.56 0.42
C GLY A 132 1.84 -22.27 0.68
N GLU A 133 2.21 -21.60 1.77
CA GLU A 133 1.75 -20.25 2.08
C GLU A 133 2.89 -19.25 1.86
N TYR A 134 2.52 -18.03 1.49
CA TYR A 134 3.44 -16.92 1.51
C TYR A 134 3.66 -16.50 2.96
N VAL A 135 4.90 -16.58 3.40
CA VAL A 135 5.35 -16.07 4.70
C VAL A 135 6.30 -14.92 4.48
N LYS A 136 6.42 -14.05 5.48
CA LYS A 136 7.36 -12.94 5.44
C LYS A 136 8.79 -13.50 5.30
N ALA A 137 9.52 -13.02 4.30
CA ALA A 137 10.88 -13.48 4.04
C ALA A 137 11.79 -13.19 5.24
N ALA A 138 12.66 -14.14 5.57
CA ALA A 138 13.59 -14.02 6.69
C ALA A 138 15.00 -14.45 6.25
N PRO A 139 15.97 -13.51 6.16
CA PRO A 139 15.86 -12.08 6.45
C PRO A 139 15.06 -11.29 5.40
N GLN A 140 14.57 -10.11 5.78
CA GLN A 140 14.09 -9.11 4.83
C GLN A 140 15.29 -8.51 4.08
N PRO A 141 15.15 -8.16 2.78
CA PRO A 141 16.10 -7.32 2.09
C PRO A 141 16.34 -6.00 2.83
N ALA A 142 17.58 -5.50 2.81
CA ALA A 142 17.91 -4.20 3.36
C ALA A 142 17.01 -3.11 2.75
N GLY A 143 16.52 -2.19 3.60
CA GLY A 143 15.57 -1.16 3.18
C GLY A 143 14.10 -1.59 3.13
N LEU A 144 13.78 -2.87 3.40
CA LEU A 144 12.42 -3.35 3.65
C LEU A 144 12.21 -3.65 5.14
N ASP A 145 10.98 -3.43 5.64
CA ASP A 145 10.55 -3.61 7.04
C ASP A 145 11.33 -2.85 8.15
N GLU A 146 12.53 -2.37 7.88
CA GLU A 146 13.40 -1.64 8.82
C GLU A 146 12.84 -0.27 9.22
N LEU A 147 12.08 0.37 8.31
CA LEU A 147 11.49 1.69 8.50
C LEU A 147 9.97 1.62 8.44
N VAL A 148 9.31 1.94 9.56
CA VAL A 148 7.87 2.27 9.56
C VAL A 148 7.75 3.70 9.06
N LEU A 149 7.06 3.89 7.93
CA LEU A 149 6.75 5.20 7.39
C LEU A 149 5.58 5.78 8.19
N VAL A 150 5.74 6.97 8.78
CA VAL A 150 4.73 7.57 9.66
C VAL A 150 4.27 8.90 9.08
N ALA A 151 2.96 9.05 8.91
CA ALA A 151 2.30 10.28 8.51
C ALA A 151 1.30 10.71 9.59
N GLY A 152 1.56 11.88 10.18
CA GLY A 152 0.73 12.41 11.27
C GLY A 152 0.87 11.65 12.59
N LYS A 153 -0.02 11.96 13.55
CA LYS A 153 -0.12 11.24 14.82
C LYS A 153 -1.57 10.83 15.05
N PRO A 154 -1.86 9.56 15.41
CA PRO A 154 -3.21 9.16 15.79
C PRO A 154 -3.74 10.07 16.91
N ASN A 155 -4.97 10.54 16.81
CA ASN A 155 -5.57 11.38 17.83
C ASN A 155 -5.96 10.50 19.02
N ILE A 156 -6.18 11.13 20.17
CA ILE A 156 -6.75 10.46 21.33
C ILE A 156 -8.26 10.68 21.28
N PRO A 157 -9.07 9.61 21.22
CA PRO A 157 -10.52 9.74 21.11
C PRO A 157 -11.18 10.67 22.12
N ALA A 158 -10.71 10.64 23.37
CA ALA A 158 -11.23 11.46 24.46
C ALA A 158 -10.86 12.95 24.36
N GLU A 159 -9.78 13.30 23.64
CA GLU A 159 -9.28 14.67 23.52
C GLU A 159 -9.87 15.39 22.28
N GLY A 160 -10.29 14.63 21.27
CA GLY A 160 -10.76 15.17 19.99
C GLY A 160 -9.63 15.73 19.12
N LEU A 161 -9.99 16.44 18.05
CA LEU A 161 -9.03 17.09 17.16
C LEU A 161 -8.43 18.34 17.82
N THR A 162 -7.10 18.39 17.92
CA THR A 162 -6.35 19.54 18.46
C THR A 162 -5.63 20.36 17.38
N GLU A 163 -5.66 19.90 16.13
CA GLU A 163 -5.08 20.60 14.98
C GLU A 163 -5.96 21.76 14.50
N ILE A 164 -5.35 22.75 13.85
CA ILE A 164 -6.03 23.89 13.21
C ILE A 164 -5.72 23.80 11.70
N GLU A 165 -6.71 24.14 10.87
CA GLU A 165 -6.55 24.13 9.40
C GLU A 165 -5.37 25.00 8.91
N PRO A 166 -4.65 24.57 7.84
CA PRO A 166 -4.82 23.32 7.11
C PRO A 166 -4.29 22.13 7.91
N TYR A 167 -5.00 21.02 7.83
CA TYR A 167 -4.69 19.86 8.65
C TYR A 167 -3.55 19.04 8.07
N ASN A 168 -2.72 18.41 8.92
CA ASN A 168 -1.57 17.63 8.45
C ASN A 168 -1.98 16.37 7.68
N TRP A 169 -3.23 15.94 7.85
CA TRP A 169 -3.86 14.82 7.17
C TRP A 169 -4.43 15.17 5.79
N GLN A 170 -4.15 16.36 5.26
CA GLN A 170 -4.39 16.71 3.86
C GLN A 170 -3.17 16.46 2.96
N ASN A 171 -2.07 15.95 3.53
CA ASN A 171 -0.82 15.75 2.82
C ASN A 171 -0.83 14.44 2.01
N ILE A 172 -0.35 14.52 0.78
CA ILE A 172 0.04 13.34 -0.01
C ILE A 172 1.47 12.98 0.38
N CYS A 173 1.66 11.78 0.92
CA CYS A 173 2.96 11.25 1.32
C CYS A 173 3.63 10.53 0.14
N VAL A 174 4.94 10.72 0.00
CA VAL A 174 5.74 10.09 -1.05
C VAL A 174 6.95 9.43 -0.40
N TYR A 175 7.25 8.20 -0.82
CA TYR A 175 8.43 7.45 -0.41
C TYR A 175 8.98 6.65 -1.59
N SER A 176 10.30 6.46 -1.63
CA SER A 176 10.94 5.60 -2.60
C SER A 176 12.09 4.83 -1.97
N THR A 177 12.25 3.57 -2.37
CA THR A 177 13.34 2.71 -1.92
C THR A 177 13.79 1.79 -3.04
N CYS A 178 14.96 1.18 -2.87
CA CYS A 178 15.42 0.09 -3.71
C CYS A 178 16.00 -1.03 -2.85
N PHE A 179 15.90 -2.26 -3.34
CA PHE A 179 16.40 -3.45 -2.65
C PHE A 179 16.71 -4.55 -3.67
N THR A 180 17.52 -5.53 -3.25
CA THR A 180 17.83 -6.71 -4.04
C THR A 180 17.25 -7.97 -3.41
N VAL A 181 16.92 -8.94 -4.24
CA VAL A 181 16.49 -10.27 -3.82
C VAL A 181 17.44 -11.28 -4.45
N ASP A 182 18.28 -11.88 -3.61
CA ASP A 182 19.16 -12.97 -4.00
C ASP A 182 18.41 -14.31 -3.93
N ALA A 183 18.64 -15.16 -4.92
CA ALA A 183 18.03 -16.48 -5.01
C ALA A 183 19.13 -17.57 -5.01
N PRO A 184 19.60 -18.02 -3.83
CA PRO A 184 20.50 -19.17 -3.74
C PRO A 184 19.81 -20.50 -4.10
N GLU A 185 18.49 -20.48 -4.16
CA GLU A 185 17.61 -21.49 -4.72
C GLU A 185 16.43 -20.79 -5.42
N ASN A 186 15.61 -21.53 -6.17
CA ASN A 186 14.44 -20.93 -6.81
C ASN A 186 13.47 -20.40 -5.75
N ARG A 187 13.08 -19.13 -5.85
CA ARG A 187 12.15 -18.48 -4.93
C ARG A 187 10.91 -18.01 -5.68
N VAL A 188 9.75 -18.08 -5.03
CA VAL A 188 8.54 -17.40 -5.49
C VAL A 188 8.21 -16.31 -4.50
N ILE A 189 8.31 -15.06 -4.94
CA ILE A 189 8.20 -13.89 -4.07
C ILE A 189 6.97 -13.06 -4.39
N LYS A 190 6.59 -12.26 -3.41
CA LYS A 190 5.62 -11.17 -3.51
C LYS A 190 6.13 -9.95 -2.76
N ILE A 191 5.90 -8.77 -3.31
CA ILE A 191 6.11 -7.50 -2.61
C ILE A 191 4.75 -7.09 -2.05
N VAL A 192 4.71 -6.75 -0.77
CA VAL A 192 3.50 -6.36 -0.06
C VAL A 192 3.69 -4.96 0.49
N VAL A 193 2.72 -4.08 0.24
CA VAL A 193 2.59 -2.81 0.96
C VAL A 193 1.45 -2.92 1.95
N SER A 194 1.68 -2.55 3.19
CA SER A 194 0.69 -2.56 4.26
C SER A 194 0.59 -1.18 4.92
N PHE A 195 -0.60 -0.88 5.44
CA PHE A 195 -0.95 0.37 6.08
C PHE A 195 -1.74 0.11 7.36
N GLU A 196 -1.56 0.95 8.36
CA GLU A 196 -2.51 1.11 9.46
C GLU A 196 -2.96 2.57 9.47
N VAL A 197 -4.26 2.77 9.29
CA VAL A 197 -4.87 4.10 9.20
C VAL A 197 -5.84 4.29 10.36
N THR A 198 -5.79 5.46 10.99
CA THR A 198 -6.69 5.82 12.09
C THR A 198 -7.75 6.77 11.58
N ASN A 199 -9.02 6.59 11.90
CA ASN A 199 -10.04 7.61 11.67
C ASN A 199 -10.12 8.60 12.84
N TYR A 200 -10.04 9.92 12.60
CA TYR A 200 -10.13 10.90 13.67
C TYR A 200 -11.55 11.11 14.21
N LEU A 201 -11.57 11.49 15.48
CA LEU A 201 -12.70 12.11 16.19
C LEU A 201 -12.59 13.62 16.04
N VAL A 202 -13.34 14.17 15.10
CA VAL A 202 -13.45 15.63 14.98
C VAL A 202 -14.58 16.09 15.90
N THR A 203 -14.34 17.13 16.69
CA THR A 203 -15.43 17.85 17.37
C THR A 203 -16.20 18.62 16.29
N ASN A 204 -17.44 18.23 16.00
CA ASN A 204 -18.20 18.62 14.79
C ASN A 204 -17.53 18.15 13.49
N PRO A 205 -17.44 16.83 13.22
CA PRO A 205 -16.87 16.37 11.98
C PRO A 205 -17.66 16.89 10.80
N PRO A 206 -17.00 17.14 9.66
CA PRO A 206 -17.69 17.14 8.40
C PRO A 206 -18.52 15.86 8.29
N LYS A 207 -19.83 15.98 8.01
CA LYS A 207 -20.74 14.84 7.94
C LYS A 207 -21.10 14.55 6.49
N PRO A 208 -20.85 13.32 5.98
CA PRO A 208 -20.20 12.19 6.66
C PRO A 208 -18.67 12.36 6.77
N ASN A 209 -18.05 11.79 7.82
CA ASN A 209 -16.60 11.57 7.87
C ASN A 209 -16.35 10.23 7.16
N PRO A 210 -15.90 10.21 5.90
CA PRO A 210 -15.82 8.96 5.17
C PRO A 210 -14.71 8.05 5.73
N ALA A 211 -13.68 8.63 6.35
CA ALA A 211 -12.35 8.04 6.45
C ALA A 211 -11.87 7.55 5.07
N GLY A 212 -10.63 7.08 4.98
CA GLY A 212 -10.12 6.72 3.68
C GLY A 212 -8.62 6.54 3.61
N LEU A 213 -8.25 5.60 2.75
CA LEU A 213 -6.91 5.41 2.24
C LEU A 213 -6.98 5.43 0.71
N GLN A 214 -6.03 6.11 0.08
CA GLN A 214 -5.71 5.98 -1.33
C GLN A 214 -4.20 5.77 -1.50
N PHE A 215 -3.78 4.90 -2.42
CA PHE A 215 -2.36 4.78 -2.75
C PHE A 215 -2.10 4.31 -4.17
N PHE A 216 -0.90 4.65 -4.65
CA PHE A 216 -0.18 4.03 -5.76
C PHE A 216 1.14 3.46 -5.24
N LEU A 217 1.48 2.25 -5.68
CA LEU A 217 2.82 1.69 -5.50
C LEU A 217 3.35 1.25 -6.86
N ASP A 218 4.29 1.99 -7.40
CA ASP A 218 4.98 1.63 -8.64
C ASP A 218 6.21 0.80 -8.32
N ILE A 219 6.35 -0.33 -8.97
CA ILE A 219 7.47 -1.24 -8.79
C ILE A 219 8.16 -1.39 -10.15
N TYR A 220 9.46 -1.20 -10.17
CA TYR A 220 10.31 -1.46 -11.32
C TYR A 220 11.32 -2.52 -10.95
N SER A 221 11.69 -3.35 -11.91
CA SER A 221 12.69 -4.39 -11.70
C SER A 221 13.82 -4.32 -12.72
N ASP A 222 14.99 -4.75 -12.31
CA ASP A 222 16.10 -5.11 -13.18
C ASP A 222 16.61 -6.50 -12.81
N LEU A 223 17.08 -7.24 -13.81
CA LEU A 223 17.68 -8.55 -13.62
C LEU A 223 19.17 -8.41 -13.89
N ASP A 224 19.96 -8.53 -12.84
CA ASP A 224 21.40 -8.69 -12.99
C ASP A 224 21.68 -10.19 -13.17
N ILE A 225 22.15 -10.54 -14.37
CA ILE A 225 22.68 -11.87 -14.67
C ILE A 225 24.19 -11.76 -14.48
N GLU A 226 24.71 -12.29 -13.37
CA GLU A 226 26.15 -12.50 -13.21
C GLU A 226 26.65 -13.66 -14.07
#